data_AF-A0A7L4QF00-F1
#
_entry.id   AF-A0A7L4QF00-F1
#
_cell.length_a   1.000
_cell.length_b   1.000
_cell.length_c   1.000
_cell.angle_alpha   90.00
_cell.angle_beta   90.00
_cell.angle_gamma   90.00
#
_symmetry.space_group_name_H-M   'P 1'
#
loop_
_entity.id
_entity.type
_entity.pdbx_description
1 polymer ?
#
loop_
_entity_poly.entity_id
_entity_poly.type
_entity_poly.pdbx_seq_one_letter_code
_entity_poly.pdbx_strand_id
1 'polypeptide(L)'
;MGGYPSDYYIMPEHQIRLSDDRKKVWFKQPLPLVKKSDLKLEVHKSGICFDFNPEKKNPVHKCINLMYQVNPDSAKATFKDGLLTVTADLVEAHMGKPITIE
;
A
#
# COMPACT_ATOMS: atom_id res chain seq x y z
N MET A 1 20.80 23.44 19.69
CA MET A 1 21.73 22.43 19.13
C MET A 1 20.98 21.11 19.16
N GLY A 2 20.48 20.50 18.09
CA GLY A 2 20.86 20.47 16.69
C GLY A 2 20.59 19.03 16.25
N GLY A 3 19.33 18.62 16.23
CA GLY A 3 18.91 17.29 15.79
C GLY A 3 18.24 17.45 14.43
N TYR A 4 18.89 16.97 13.37
CA TYR A 4 18.46 17.08 11.98
C TYR A 4 16.92 16.95 11.82
N PRO A 5 16.19 17.94 11.30
CA PRO A 5 14.90 17.65 10.71
C PRO A 5 15.23 16.88 9.44
N SER A 6 15.32 15.55 9.50
CA SER A 6 15.74 14.79 8.32
C SER A 6 14.80 15.15 7.17
N ASP A 7 15.32 15.58 6.02
CA ASP A 7 14.51 15.88 4.82
C ASP A 7 13.74 14.65 4.32
N TYR A 8 14.05 13.47 4.87
CA TYR A 8 13.40 12.19 4.62
C TYR A 8 12.01 12.11 5.25
N TYR A 9 11.09 11.57 4.46
CA TYR A 9 9.78 11.15 4.91
C TYR A 9 9.89 9.77 5.59
N ILE A 10 9.47 9.69 6.84
CA ILE A 10 9.37 8.40 7.55
C ILE A 10 8.04 7.78 7.14
N MET A 11 8.09 6.77 6.29
CA MET A 11 6.91 6.03 5.86
C MET A 11 6.57 4.96 6.91
N PRO A 12 5.39 5.03 7.56
CA PRO A 12 4.95 3.98 8.48
C PRO A 12 4.82 2.63 7.79
N GLU A 13 4.80 1.57 8.57
CA GLU A 13 4.58 0.22 8.06
C GLU A 13 3.22 0.09 7.36
N HIS A 14 3.21 -0.59 6.21
CA HIS A 14 1.98 -0.93 5.50
C HIS A 14 1.38 -2.23 6.02
N GLN A 15 0.08 -2.38 5.85
CA GLN A 15 -0.62 -3.64 6.09
C GLN A 15 -1.07 -4.23 4.77
N ILE A 16 -0.77 -5.51 4.57
CA ILE A 16 -1.32 -6.31 3.48
C ILE A 16 -2.16 -7.42 4.11
N ARG A 17 -3.43 -7.49 3.73
CA ARG A 17 -4.36 -8.54 4.17
C ARG A 17 -5.08 -9.15 2.98
N LEU A 18 -5.49 -10.39 3.12
CA LEU A 18 -6.45 -11.02 2.21
C LEU A 18 -7.86 -10.85 2.78
N SER A 19 -8.86 -10.83 1.90
CA SER A 19 -10.27 -11.03 2.31
C SER A 19 -10.47 -12.43 2.91
N ASP A 20 -11.57 -12.63 3.63
CA ASP A 20 -11.89 -13.91 4.27
C ASP A 20 -11.99 -15.06 3.27
N ASP A 21 -12.54 -14.80 2.08
CA ASP A 21 -12.60 -15.75 0.95
C ASP A 21 -11.28 -15.88 0.18
N ARG A 22 -10.26 -15.11 0.57
CA ARG A 22 -8.93 -15.05 -0.05
C ARG A 22 -8.92 -14.76 -1.54
N LYS A 23 -9.92 -14.02 -2.04
CA LYS A 23 -10.02 -13.59 -3.44
C LYS A 23 -9.59 -12.16 -3.67
N LYS A 24 -9.37 -11.38 -2.61
CA LYS A 24 -8.99 -9.96 -2.70
C LYS A 24 -7.82 -9.65 -1.79
N VAL A 25 -6.99 -8.70 -2.21
CA VAL A 25 -5.99 -8.07 -1.36
C VAL A 25 -6.48 -6.72 -0.87
N TRP A 26 -6.15 -6.40 0.38
CA TRP A 26 -6.34 -5.11 1.03
C TRP A 26 -4.97 -4.59 1.43
N PHE A 27 -4.52 -3.55 0.76
CA PHE A 27 -3.30 -2.83 1.08
C PHE A 27 -3.66 -1.53 1.79
N LYS A 28 -3.05 -1.27 2.93
CA LYS A 28 -3.21 -0.02 3.68
C LYS A 28 -1.86 0.60 3.97
N GLN A 29 -1.68 1.86 3.60
CA GLN A 29 -0.46 2.62 3.84
C GLN A 29 -0.84 3.94 4.52
N PRO A 30 -0.47 4.14 5.80
CA PRO A 30 -0.52 5.45 6.41
C PRO A 30 0.46 6.38 5.70
N LEU A 31 -0.03 7.54 5.27
CA LEU A 31 0.72 8.61 4.63
C LEU A 31 0.38 9.95 5.30
N PRO A 32 0.84 10.19 6.55
CA PRO A 32 0.64 11.47 7.22
C PRO A 32 1.26 12.62 6.42
N LEU A 33 0.67 13.81 6.52
CA LEU A 33 1.15 15.04 5.86
C LEU A 33 1.21 14.97 4.33
N VAL A 34 0.43 14.07 3.73
CA VAL A 34 0.25 13.95 2.28
C VAL A 34 -1.17 14.37 1.91
N LYS A 35 -1.30 15.22 0.88
CA LYS A 35 -2.59 15.59 0.31
C LYS A 35 -2.98 14.61 -0.79
N LYS A 36 -4.27 14.35 -0.92
CA LYS A 36 -4.81 13.49 -1.99
C LYS A 36 -4.39 13.95 -3.39
N SER A 37 -4.37 15.27 -3.61
CA SER A 37 -4.00 15.88 -4.89
C SER A 37 -2.57 15.56 -5.34
N ASP A 38 -1.70 15.25 -4.38
CA ASP A 38 -0.26 15.08 -4.62
C ASP A 38 0.11 13.59 -4.71
N LEU A 39 -0.86 12.70 -4.45
CA LEU A 39 -0.68 11.25 -4.47
C LEU A 39 -1.01 10.70 -5.86
N LYS A 40 -0.02 10.06 -6.48
CA LYS A 40 -0.21 9.22 -7.67
C LYS A 40 -0.04 7.76 -7.28
N LEU A 41 -0.88 6.90 -7.85
CA LEU A 41 -0.93 5.48 -7.53
C LEU A 41 -0.97 4.68 -8.83
N GLU A 42 -0.13 3.65 -8.89
CA GLU A 42 -0.14 2.65 -9.95
C GLU A 42 -0.24 1.26 -9.33
N VAL A 43 -1.19 0.47 -9.80
CA VAL A 43 -1.31 -0.94 -9.42
C VAL A 43 -0.76 -1.78 -10.56
N HIS A 44 0.20 -2.62 -10.25
CA HIS A 44 0.82 -3.58 -11.14
C HIS A 44 0.43 -4.99 -10.70
N LYS A 45 0.59 -5.99 -11.57
CA LYS A 45 0.20 -7.38 -11.26
C LYS A 45 0.82 -7.91 -9.95
N SER A 46 2.03 -7.49 -9.61
CA SER A 46 2.77 -7.98 -8.43
C SER A 46 3.21 -6.86 -7.49
N GLY A 47 2.60 -5.68 -7.57
CA GLY A 47 3.05 -4.55 -6.77
C GLY A 47 2.16 -3.33 -6.85
N ILE A 48 2.36 -2.43 -5.91
CA ILE A 48 1.69 -1.13 -5.86
C ILE A 48 2.78 -0.07 -5.77
N CYS A 49 2.82 0.83 -6.74
CA CYS A 49 3.72 1.97 -6.75
C CYS A 49 2.94 3.23 -6.40
N PHE A 50 3.53 4.10 -5.59
CA PHE A 50 2.95 5.38 -5.28
C PHE A 50 4.03 6.45 -5.20
N ASP A 51 3.66 7.61 -5.72
CA ASP A 51 4.47 8.81 -5.72
C ASP A 51 3.72 9.90 -4.98
N PHE A 52 4.41 10.61 -4.10
CA PHE A 52 3.81 11.74 -3.40
C PHE A 52 4.86 12.75 -2.95
N ASN A 53 4.40 13.97 -2.70
CA ASN A 53 5.21 15.03 -2.13
C ASN A 53 4.69 15.37 -0.72
N PRO A 54 5.35 14.89 0.35
CA PRO A 54 4.96 15.24 1.70
C PRO A 54 5.26 16.72 1.99
N GLU A 55 4.41 17.39 2.77
CA GLU A 55 4.61 18.82 3.07
C GLU A 55 6.00 19.07 3.67
N LYS A 56 6.78 19.96 3.04
CA LYS A 56 8.13 20.39 3.48
C LYS A 56 9.17 19.26 3.52
N LYS A 57 8.99 18.21 2.71
CA LYS A 57 9.88 17.05 2.61
C LYS A 57 10.22 16.77 1.15
N ASN A 58 11.20 15.91 0.91
CA ASN A 58 11.53 15.46 -0.45
C ASN A 58 10.42 14.56 -1.03
N PRO A 59 10.18 14.60 -2.35
CA PRO A 59 9.31 13.66 -3.04
C PRO A 59 9.69 12.21 -2.74
N VAL A 60 8.69 11.35 -2.59
CA VAL A 60 8.86 9.92 -2.34
C VAL A 60 8.31 9.16 -3.54
N HIS A 61 9.13 8.25 -4.04
CA HIS A 61 8.78 7.28 -5.08
C HIS A 61 8.98 5.89 -4.50
N LYS A 62 7.91 5.12 -4.34
CA LYS A 62 8.00 3.80 -3.69
C LYS A 62 7.10 2.78 -4.34
N CYS A 63 7.66 1.61 -4.61
CA CYS A 63 6.91 0.42 -4.96
C CYS A 63 6.96 -0.59 -3.82
N ILE A 64 5.81 -1.17 -3.49
CA ILE A 64 5.66 -2.26 -2.55
C ILE A 64 5.32 -3.51 -3.36
N ASN A 65 6.14 -4.55 -3.21
CA ASN A 65 5.88 -5.83 -3.85
C ASN A 65 4.77 -6.57 -3.11
N LEU A 66 3.85 -7.15 -3.88
CA LEU A 66 2.83 -8.05 -3.37
C LEU A 66 3.33 -9.49 -3.50
N MET A 67 3.06 -10.30 -2.49
CA MET A 67 3.35 -11.74 -2.52
C MET A 67 2.39 -12.53 -3.41
N TYR A 68 1.32 -11.87 -3.90
CA TYR A 68 0.26 -12.45 -4.70
C TYR A 68 0.08 -11.64 -5.99
N GLN A 69 -0.38 -12.30 -7.04
CA GLN A 69 -0.76 -11.61 -8.27
C GLN A 69 -2.18 -11.04 -8.16
N VAL A 70 -2.32 -9.76 -8.50
CA VAL A 70 -3.59 -9.04 -8.54
C VAL A 70 -3.99 -8.70 -9.97
N ASN A 71 -5.29 -8.50 -10.20
CA ASN A 71 -5.80 -7.89 -11.41
C ASN A 71 -5.82 -6.35 -11.26
N PRO A 72 -4.94 -5.60 -11.94
CA PRO A 72 -4.90 -4.13 -11.84
C PRO A 72 -6.21 -3.46 -12.21
N ASP A 73 -6.95 -3.99 -13.19
CA ASP A 73 -8.19 -3.39 -13.69
C ASP A 73 -9.34 -3.47 -12.66
N SER A 74 -9.22 -4.36 -11.68
CA SER A 74 -10.16 -4.47 -10.56
C SER A 74 -9.86 -3.50 -9.41
N ALA A 75 -8.71 -2.82 -9.46
CA ALA A 75 -8.21 -2.05 -8.33
C ALA A 75 -9.08 -0.83 -8.02
N LYS A 76 -9.29 -0.60 -6.73
CA LYS A 76 -9.96 0.60 -6.19
C LYS A 76 -9.12 1.19 -5.09
N ALA A 77 -9.10 2.52 -5.00
CA ALA A 77 -8.34 3.23 -3.99
C ALA A 77 -9.18 4.31 -3.30
N THR A 78 -8.97 4.47 -2.00
CA THR A 78 -9.50 5.58 -1.21
C THR A 78 -8.39 6.20 -0.39
N PHE A 79 -8.41 7.53 -0.25
CA PHE A 79 -7.49 8.25 0.62
C PHE A 79 -8.31 9.14 1.56
N LYS A 80 -8.28 8.84 2.86
CA LYS A 80 -9.03 9.56 3.89
C LYS A 80 -8.21 9.64 5.16
N ASP A 81 -8.17 10.82 5.79
CA ASP A 81 -7.49 11.05 7.07
C ASP A 81 -6.03 10.57 7.09
N GLY A 82 -5.31 10.76 5.96
CA GLY A 82 -3.91 10.34 5.82
C GLY A 82 -3.73 8.83 5.63
N LEU A 83 -4.78 8.06 5.33
CA LEU A 83 -4.68 6.63 5.09
C LEU A 83 -5.04 6.30 3.63
N LEU A 84 -4.07 5.75 2.90
CA LEU A 84 -4.30 5.11 1.61
C LEU A 84 -4.80 3.69 1.84
N THR A 85 -5.95 3.36 1.27
CA THR A 85 -6.46 1.99 1.18
C THR A 85 -6.63 1.61 -0.28
N VAL A 86 -6.02 0.50 -0.69
CA VAL A 86 -6.14 -0.09 -2.03
C VAL A 86 -6.72 -1.48 -1.89
N THR A 87 -7.73 -1.79 -2.69
CA THR A 87 -8.29 -3.14 -2.82
C THR A 87 -8.18 -3.59 -4.26
N ALA A 88 -7.76 -4.83 -4.49
CA ALA A 88 -7.75 -5.44 -5.81
C ALA A 88 -8.12 -6.92 -5.70
N ASP A 89 -8.76 -7.45 -6.73
CA ASP A 89 -9.02 -8.88 -6.84
C ASP A 89 -7.71 -9.60 -7.17
N LEU A 90 -7.51 -10.78 -6.57
CA LEU A 90 -6.42 -11.66 -6.94
C LEU A 90 -6.69 -12.29 -8.31
N VAL A 91 -5.63 -12.56 -9.07
CA VAL A 91 -5.75 -13.35 -10.31
C VAL A 91 -6.20 -14.78 -9.97
N GLU A 92 -5.66 -15.34 -8.89
CA GLU A 92 -6.03 -16.65 -8.37
C GLU A 92 -6.27 -16.57 -6.85
N ALA A 93 -7.28 -17.26 -6.36
CA ALA A 93 -7.58 -17.30 -4.92
C ALA A 93 -6.43 -17.96 -4.15
N HIS A 94 -5.94 -17.32 -3.09
CA HIS A 94 -4.79 -17.81 -2.34
C HIS A 94 -5.18 -18.83 -1.25
N MET A 95 -5.52 -20.04 -1.67
CA MET A 95 -5.94 -21.12 -0.77
C MET A 95 -4.73 -21.92 -0.25
N GLY A 96 -4.61 -22.01 1.08
CA GLY A 96 -3.62 -22.87 1.74
C GLY A 96 -4.23 -24.16 2.26
N LYS A 97 -3.40 -25.15 2.56
CA LYS A 97 -3.82 -26.38 3.26
C LYS A 97 -3.70 -26.15 4.79
N PRO A 98 -4.77 -26.36 5.57
CA PRO A 98 -4.66 -26.29 7.02
C PRO A 98 -3.77 -27.42 7.55
N ILE A 99 -3.00 -27.12 8.59
CA ILE A 99 -2.20 -28.09 9.35
C ILE A 99 -2.60 -28.05 10.82
N THR A 100 -2.36 -29.14 11.53
CA THR A 100 -2.56 -29.24 12.98
C THR A 100 -1.26 -28.84 13.69
N ILE A 101 -1.35 -28.10 14.79
CA ILE A 101 -0.21 -27.77 15.65
C ILE A 101 -0.16 -28.81 16.78
N GLU A 102 1.01 -29.39 17.02
CA GLU A 102 1.28 -30.34 18.12
C GLU A 102 1.79 -29.61 19.38
#